data_AF-K1SUW2-F1
#
_entry.id   AF-K1SUW2-F1
#
_cell.length_a   1.000
_cell.length_b   1.000
_cell.length_c   1.000
_cell.angle_alpha   90.00
_cell.angle_beta   90.00
_cell.angle_gamma   90.00
#
_symmetry.space_group_name_H-M   'P 1'
#
loop_
_entity.id
_entity.type
_entity.pdbx_description
1 polymer ?
#
loop_
_entity_poly.entity_id
_entity_poly.type
_entity_poly.pdbx_seq_one_letter_code
_entity_poly.pdbx_strand_id
1 'polypeptide(L)'
;KGGEDNSFHHRMSRITLTFEAGDGVDFSVVKPERYTLDGLLLTGTFNTADGIATADNGLQTGELTMNLADGNLTSSIILFPQTVASLPLVVNYKGQEYPATLTMPDGALLAGNNYTYTVKVSNKVLEVSEATIAKWNDIDGGEVDADL
;
A
#
# COMPACT_ATOMS: atom_id res chain seq x y z
N LYS A 1 11.95 -8.94 21.80
CA LYS A 1 13.42 -9.03 21.55
C LYS A 1 13.67 -8.69 20.09
N GLY A 2 14.65 -7.83 19.79
CA GLY A 2 15.13 -7.62 18.41
C GLY A 2 15.60 -8.94 17.78
N GLY A 3 15.78 -8.96 16.46
CA GLY A 3 16.28 -10.15 15.74
C GLY A 3 17.55 -10.72 16.35
N GLU A 4 17.92 -11.95 15.99
CA GLU A 4 19.11 -12.68 16.49
C GLU A 4 20.45 -11.90 16.34
N ASP A 5 20.42 -10.76 15.66
CA ASP A 5 21.51 -9.87 15.26
C ASP A 5 21.27 -8.38 15.61
N ASN A 6 20.25 -8.04 16.41
CA ASN A 6 19.78 -6.66 16.64
C ASN A 6 19.33 -5.91 15.36
N SER A 7 19.01 -6.61 14.27
CA SER A 7 18.46 -5.97 13.07
C SER A 7 17.03 -5.49 13.29
N PHE A 8 16.75 -4.31 12.73
CA PHE A 8 15.39 -3.77 12.66
C PHE A 8 14.64 -4.45 11.52
N HIS A 9 13.41 -4.85 11.82
CA HIS A 9 12.52 -5.48 10.86
C HIS A 9 11.28 -4.61 10.62
N HIS A 10 10.83 -4.49 9.37
CA HIS A 10 9.53 -3.88 9.09
C HIS A 10 8.39 -4.75 9.67
N ARG A 11 7.60 -4.19 10.59
CA ARG A 11 6.47 -4.90 11.25
C ARG A 11 5.10 -4.51 10.68
N MET A 12 5.05 -3.46 9.88
CA MET A 12 3.85 -3.01 9.15
C MET A 12 3.76 -3.71 7.79
N SER A 13 2.61 -3.58 7.12
CA SER A 13 2.44 -3.95 5.71
C SER A 13 2.54 -2.71 4.82
N ARG A 14 2.94 -2.87 3.56
CA ARG A 14 2.93 -1.79 2.55
C ARG A 14 2.13 -2.19 1.33
N ILE A 15 1.33 -1.27 0.83
CA ILE A 15 0.78 -1.34 -0.53
C ILE A 15 1.53 -0.31 -1.36
N THR A 16 1.94 -0.70 -2.57
CA THR A 16 2.50 0.19 -3.57
C THR A 16 1.66 0.12 -4.83
N LEU A 17 1.12 1.27 -5.25
CA LEU A 17 0.38 1.41 -6.50
C LEU A 17 1.25 2.14 -7.51
N THR A 18 1.40 1.56 -8.69
CA THR A 18 2.00 2.20 -9.86
C THR A 18 0.92 2.44 -10.91
N PHE A 19 0.76 3.69 -11.34
CA PHE A 19 -0.26 4.08 -12.31
C PHE A 19 0.36 4.15 -13.71
N GLU A 20 -0.28 3.49 -14.66
CA GLU A 20 0.13 3.48 -16.06
C GLU A 20 -0.99 3.99 -16.96
N ALA A 21 -0.61 4.64 -18.05
CA ALA A 21 -1.56 4.98 -19.11
C ALA A 21 -1.97 3.70 -19.85
N GLY A 22 -3.27 3.43 -19.87
CA GLY A 22 -3.88 2.39 -20.69
C GLY A 22 -4.39 2.94 -22.02
N ASP A 23 -5.29 2.19 -22.66
CA ASP A 23 -5.80 2.52 -23.98
C ASP A 23 -6.56 3.86 -24.01
N GLY A 24 -6.14 4.72 -24.94
CA GLY A 24 -6.77 6.03 -25.16
C GLY A 24 -6.49 7.07 -24.07
N VAL A 25 -5.48 6.83 -23.21
CA VAL A 25 -5.05 7.73 -22.14
C VAL A 25 -3.61 8.15 -22.37
N ASP A 26 -3.29 9.42 -22.06
CA ASP A 26 -1.94 9.97 -22.15
C ASP A 26 -1.61 10.79 -20.89
N PHE A 27 -0.71 10.24 -20.08
CA PHE A 27 -0.24 10.84 -18.84
C PHE A 27 0.77 11.98 -19.02
N SER A 28 1.22 12.24 -20.26
CA SER A 28 1.95 13.48 -20.57
C SER A 28 1.02 14.70 -20.59
N VAL A 29 -0.28 14.49 -20.83
CA VAL A 29 -1.29 15.56 -20.91
C VAL A 29 -2.03 15.73 -19.59
N VAL A 30 -2.59 14.64 -19.06
CA VAL A 30 -3.30 14.63 -17.76
C VAL A 30 -2.97 13.35 -17.02
N LYS A 31 -2.68 13.48 -15.72
CA LYS A 31 -2.37 12.38 -14.80
C LYS A 31 -3.52 12.18 -13.80
N PRO A 32 -3.63 11.00 -13.15
CA PRO A 32 -4.55 10.82 -12.04
C PRO A 32 -4.21 11.75 -10.89
N GLU A 33 -5.24 12.28 -10.23
CA GLU A 33 -5.12 13.33 -9.21
C GLU A 33 -5.07 12.73 -7.80
N ARG A 34 -5.85 11.69 -7.56
CA ARG A 34 -5.97 10.99 -6.28
C ARG A 34 -6.47 9.58 -6.48
N TYR A 35 -6.29 8.77 -5.45
CA TYR A 35 -6.99 7.50 -5.32
C TYR A 35 -7.52 7.33 -3.91
N THR A 36 -8.48 6.43 -3.79
CA THR A 36 -9.17 6.12 -2.56
C THR A 36 -9.20 4.60 -2.39
N LEU A 37 -8.82 4.13 -1.21
CA LEU A 37 -9.01 2.75 -0.78
C LEU A 37 -10.02 2.72 0.35
N ASP A 38 -11.07 1.93 0.19
CA ASP A 38 -12.09 1.72 1.21
C ASP A 38 -11.94 0.34 1.87
N GLY A 39 -12.58 0.12 3.01
CA GLY A 39 -12.58 -1.17 3.70
C GLY A 39 -11.35 -1.42 4.58
N LEU A 40 -10.57 -0.38 4.89
CA LEU A 40 -9.34 -0.51 5.68
C LEU A 40 -9.58 -0.41 7.18
N LEU A 41 -8.92 -1.26 7.97
CA LEU A 41 -8.72 -1.02 9.39
C LEU A 41 -7.53 -0.06 9.55
N LEU A 42 -7.83 1.20 9.86
CA LEU A 42 -6.84 2.30 9.89
C LEU A 42 -6.19 2.49 11.26
N THR A 43 -6.74 1.88 12.31
CA THR A 43 -6.19 1.89 13.67
C THR A 43 -5.70 0.51 14.07
N GLY A 44 -4.79 0.49 15.04
CA GLY A 44 -4.14 -0.73 15.49
C GLY A 44 -3.18 -0.45 16.63
N THR A 45 -2.49 -1.50 17.05
CA THR A 45 -1.49 -1.44 18.11
C THR A 45 -0.15 -1.95 17.61
N PHE A 46 0.92 -1.34 18.14
CA PHE A 46 2.28 -1.85 18.00
C PHE A 46 2.85 -2.06 19.40
N ASN A 47 3.14 -3.31 19.75
CA ASN A 47 3.74 -3.65 21.03
C ASN A 47 5.26 -3.63 20.93
N THR A 48 5.91 -2.74 21.67
CA THR A 48 7.38 -2.58 21.61
C THR A 48 8.14 -3.72 22.30
N ALA A 49 7.48 -4.51 23.17
CA ALA A 49 8.13 -5.62 23.87
C ALA A 49 8.39 -6.82 22.94
N ASP A 50 7.44 -7.13 22.07
CA ASP A 50 7.47 -8.27 21.14
C ASP A 50 7.60 -7.85 19.66
N GLY A 51 7.36 -6.58 19.34
CA GLY A 51 7.43 -6.05 17.98
C GLY A 51 6.22 -6.42 17.12
N ILE A 52 5.10 -6.83 17.71
CA ILE A 52 3.90 -7.21 16.97
C ILE A 52 3.08 -5.97 16.63
N ALA A 53 2.78 -5.78 15.35
CA ALA A 53 1.83 -4.80 14.85
C ALA A 53 0.55 -5.51 14.39
N THR A 54 -0.61 -5.07 14.87
CA THR A 54 -1.89 -5.67 14.50
C THR A 54 -2.93 -4.57 14.34
N ALA A 55 -3.73 -4.64 13.27
CA ALA A 55 -4.91 -3.79 13.15
C ALA A 55 -5.91 -4.09 14.26
N ASP A 56 -6.65 -3.09 14.69
CA ASP A 56 -7.71 -3.31 15.68
C ASP A 56 -8.75 -4.26 15.11
N ASN A 57 -9.38 -5.05 15.98
CA ASN A 57 -10.48 -5.95 15.59
C ASN A 57 -11.80 -5.18 15.37
N GLY A 58 -11.68 -3.93 14.90
CA GLY A 58 -12.73 -2.92 14.90
C GLY A 58 -13.97 -3.35 14.12
N LEU A 59 -15.14 -3.01 14.65
CA LEU A 59 -16.44 -3.25 14.02
C LEU A 59 -16.68 -2.37 12.77
N GLN A 60 -15.78 -1.45 12.45
CA GLN A 60 -15.92 -0.49 11.35
C GLN A 60 -14.60 -0.34 10.60
N THR A 61 -14.71 -0.39 9.28
CA THR A 61 -13.64 -0.04 8.34
C THR A 61 -13.73 1.43 7.95
N GLY A 62 -12.62 2.00 7.50
CA GLY A 62 -12.52 3.38 7.03
C GLY A 62 -11.98 3.48 5.60
N GLU A 63 -12.11 4.69 5.09
CA GLU A 63 -11.62 5.09 3.77
C GLU A 63 -10.31 5.88 3.91
N LEU A 64 -9.34 5.56 3.05
CA LEU A 64 -8.08 6.30 2.90
C LEU A 64 -7.99 6.92 1.51
N THR A 65 -8.08 8.25 1.44
CA THR A 65 -7.86 9.01 0.21
C THR A 65 -6.45 9.58 0.19
N MET A 66 -5.73 9.33 -0.89
CA MET A 66 -4.36 9.78 -1.13
C MET A 66 -4.31 10.67 -2.37
N ASN A 67 -3.85 11.90 -2.19
CA ASN A 67 -3.56 12.79 -3.30
C ASN A 67 -2.23 12.38 -3.94
N LEU A 68 -2.21 12.28 -5.26
CA LEU A 68 -0.99 12.06 -6.03
C LEU A 68 -0.36 13.43 -6.25
N ALA A 69 0.83 13.64 -5.69
CA ALA A 69 1.60 14.85 -5.96
C ALA A 69 1.82 14.99 -7.47
N ASP A 70 1.81 16.23 -7.97
CA ASP A 70 1.89 16.52 -9.40
C ASP A 70 3.00 15.72 -10.08
N GLY A 71 2.58 14.75 -10.89
CA GLY A 71 3.50 13.93 -11.66
C GLY A 71 3.84 12.55 -11.10
N ASN A 72 3.54 12.26 -9.83
CA ASN A 72 3.84 10.97 -9.23
C ASN A 72 2.89 9.88 -9.72
N LEU A 73 3.45 8.93 -10.45
CA LEU A 73 2.76 7.74 -10.91
C LEU A 73 3.02 6.52 -10.01
N THR A 74 3.60 6.74 -8.84
CA THR A 74 3.78 5.69 -7.84
C THR A 74 3.49 6.25 -6.46
N SER A 75 2.69 5.53 -5.69
CA SER A 75 2.30 5.88 -4.34
C SER A 75 2.42 4.65 -3.45
N SER A 76 2.84 4.86 -2.20
CA SER A 76 2.91 3.80 -1.21
C SER A 76 2.23 4.23 0.08
N ILE A 77 1.51 3.30 0.69
CA ILE A 77 0.89 3.46 2.00
C ILE A 77 1.35 2.36 2.93
N ILE A 78 1.48 2.70 4.21
CA ILE A 78 1.94 1.82 5.27
C ILE A 78 0.75 1.57 6.18
N LEU A 79 0.41 0.31 6.38
CA LEU A 79 -0.80 -0.12 7.07
C LEU A 79 -0.46 -1.14 8.15
N PHE A 80 -1.30 -1.21 9.18
CA PHE A 80 -1.24 -2.34 10.10
C PHE A 80 -1.52 -3.65 9.35
N PRO A 81 -0.82 -4.74 9.69
CA PRO A 81 -1.18 -6.08 9.21
C PRO A 81 -2.63 -6.39 9.57
N GLN A 82 -3.39 -6.89 8.60
CA GLN A 82 -4.84 -7.10 8.73
C GLN A 82 -5.35 -8.18 7.77
N THR A 83 -6.42 -8.87 8.18
CA THR A 83 -7.15 -9.79 7.30
C THR A 83 -8.07 -8.98 6.39
N VAL A 84 -7.80 -9.01 5.10
CA VAL A 84 -8.57 -8.30 4.08
C VAL A 84 -8.34 -8.98 2.74
N ALA A 85 -9.37 -9.59 2.17
CA ALA A 85 -9.23 -10.33 0.92
C ALA A 85 -9.23 -9.43 -0.31
N SER A 86 -9.89 -8.28 -0.21
CA SER A 86 -9.95 -7.30 -1.27
C SER A 86 -10.27 -5.91 -0.73
N LEU A 87 -9.80 -4.89 -1.42
CA LEU A 87 -10.13 -3.49 -1.15
C LEU A 87 -10.77 -2.86 -2.39
N PRO A 88 -11.92 -2.17 -2.28
CA PRO A 88 -12.37 -1.24 -3.29
C PRO A 88 -11.32 -0.16 -3.53
N LEU A 89 -10.97 0.07 -4.79
CA LEU A 89 -10.11 1.15 -5.24
C LEU A 89 -10.94 2.09 -6.10
N VAL A 90 -10.84 3.40 -5.87
CA VAL A 90 -11.35 4.43 -6.78
C VAL A 90 -10.21 5.32 -7.19
N VAL A 91 -10.00 5.49 -8.49
CA VAL A 91 -9.01 6.43 -9.05
C VAL A 91 -9.73 7.62 -9.64
N ASN A 92 -9.32 8.82 -9.25
CA ASN A 92 -9.81 10.04 -9.86
C ASN A 92 -8.91 10.44 -11.05
N TYR A 93 -9.50 10.55 -12.23
CA TYR A 93 -8.84 10.95 -13.45
C TYR A 93 -9.73 11.91 -14.24
N LYS A 94 -9.23 13.12 -14.53
CA LYS A 94 -9.99 14.19 -15.21
C LYS A 94 -11.30 14.55 -14.50
N GLY A 95 -11.28 14.58 -13.17
CA GLY A 95 -12.46 14.85 -12.34
C GLY A 95 -13.53 13.75 -12.37
N GLN A 96 -13.25 12.58 -12.97
CA GLN A 96 -14.14 11.42 -12.98
C GLN A 96 -13.57 10.31 -12.10
N GLU A 97 -14.46 9.54 -11.48
CA GLU A 97 -14.10 8.44 -10.59
C GLU A 97 -14.24 7.10 -11.31
N TYR A 98 -13.16 6.32 -11.30
CA TYR A 98 -13.12 4.99 -11.90
C TYR A 98 -12.93 3.95 -10.81
N PRO A 99 -13.90 3.04 -10.58
CA PRO A 99 -13.80 2.00 -9.57
C PRO A 99 -13.01 0.79 -10.09
N ALA A 100 -12.33 0.11 -9.17
CA ALA A 100 -11.64 -1.16 -9.33
C ALA A 100 -11.59 -1.90 -7.99
N THR A 101 -10.90 -3.04 -7.97
CA THR A 101 -10.69 -3.83 -6.76
C THR A 101 -9.25 -4.32 -6.70
N LEU A 102 -8.60 -4.09 -5.57
CA LEU A 102 -7.33 -4.75 -5.24
C LEU A 102 -7.66 -6.10 -4.59
N THR A 103 -7.00 -7.17 -5.01
CA THR A 103 -7.18 -8.51 -4.42
C THR A 103 -5.89 -8.94 -3.74
N MET A 104 -5.98 -9.34 -2.47
CA MET A 104 -4.84 -9.77 -1.67
C MET A 104 -4.64 -11.29 -1.84
N PRO A 105 -3.46 -11.75 -2.29
CA PRO A 105 -3.24 -13.17 -2.61
C PRO A 105 -3.50 -14.13 -1.44
N ASP A 106 -3.15 -13.72 -0.21
CA ASP A 106 -3.31 -14.55 0.99
C ASP A 106 -4.55 -14.19 1.82
N GLY A 107 -5.47 -13.40 1.24
CA GLY A 107 -6.61 -12.88 1.98
C GLY A 107 -6.24 -11.86 3.08
N ALA A 108 -4.99 -11.37 3.09
CA ALA A 108 -4.47 -10.52 4.14
C ALA A 108 -3.29 -9.64 3.67
N LEU A 109 -3.09 -8.54 4.41
CA LEU A 109 -1.85 -7.76 4.42
C LEU A 109 -0.99 -8.24 5.59
N LEU A 110 0.14 -8.87 5.27
CA LEU A 110 1.04 -9.49 6.26
C LEU A 110 2.22 -8.56 6.60
N ALA A 111 2.62 -8.62 7.87
CA ALA A 111 3.76 -7.85 8.39
C ALA A 111 5.03 -8.07 7.56
N GLY A 112 5.75 -6.98 7.29
CA GLY A 112 7.04 -7.01 6.60
C GLY A 112 6.93 -7.26 5.10
N ASN A 113 5.74 -7.22 4.50
CA ASN A 113 5.54 -7.39 3.07
C ASN A 113 5.15 -6.07 2.38
N ASN A 114 5.60 -5.94 1.13
CA ASN A 114 5.12 -4.95 0.18
C ASN A 114 4.30 -5.65 -0.91
N TYR A 115 3.08 -5.17 -1.11
CA TYR A 115 2.14 -5.63 -2.12
C TYR A 115 2.10 -4.59 -3.25
N THR A 116 2.69 -4.92 -4.39
CA THR A 116 2.76 -4.01 -5.54
C THR A 116 1.70 -4.33 -6.57
N TYR A 117 0.97 -3.30 -7.00
CA TYR A 117 -0.04 -3.36 -8.05
C TYR A 117 0.27 -2.34 -9.14
N THR A 118 0.12 -2.76 -10.40
CA THR A 118 0.03 -1.86 -11.53
C THR A 118 -1.44 -1.57 -11.81
N VAL A 119 -1.82 -0.30 -11.83
CA VAL A 119 -3.17 0.20 -12.15
C VAL A 119 -3.10 0.92 -13.49
N LYS A 120 -3.59 0.27 -14.55
CA LYS A 120 -3.71 0.87 -15.87
C LYS A 120 -5.01 1.66 -15.95
N VAL A 121 -4.89 2.95 -16.24
CA VAL A 121 -6.02 3.86 -16.42
C VAL A 121 -6.31 4.00 -17.91
N SER A 122 -7.44 3.45 -18.35
CA SER A 122 -7.93 3.56 -19.73
C SER A 122 -9.13 4.51 -19.81
N ASN A 123 -9.56 4.86 -21.02
CA ASN A 123 -10.68 5.80 -21.21
C ASN A 123 -12.06 5.31 -20.70
N LYS A 124 -12.20 4.02 -20.38
CA LYS A 124 -13.48 3.37 -20.04
C LYS A 124 -13.46 2.59 -18.73
N VAL A 125 -12.31 2.04 -18.35
CA VAL A 125 -12.16 1.11 -17.22
C VAL A 125 -10.77 1.24 -16.61
N LEU A 126 -10.63 0.74 -15.38
CA LEU A 126 -9.33 0.45 -14.78
C LEU A 126 -9.01 -1.04 -14.97
N GLU A 127 -7.75 -1.33 -15.26
CA GLU A 127 -7.21 -2.69 -15.17
C GLU A 127 -6.19 -2.73 -14.03
N VAL A 128 -6.35 -3.67 -13.11
CA VAL A 128 -5.45 -3.84 -11.96
C VAL A 128 -4.73 -5.17 -12.12
N SER A 129 -3.41 -5.17 -12.00
CA SER A 129 -2.62 -6.41 -12.02
C SER A 129 -2.89 -7.28 -10.80
N GLU A 130 -2.54 -8.56 -10.88
CA GLU A 130 -2.31 -9.35 -9.67
C GLU A 130 -1.20 -8.70 -8.83
N ALA A 131 -1.27 -8.90 -7.51
CA ALA A 131 -0.27 -8.35 -6.60
C ALA A 131 1.06 -9.08 -6.76
N THR A 132 2.15 -8.34 -6.92
CA THR A 132 3.50 -8.89 -6.69
C THR A 132 3.85 -8.69 -5.22
N ILE A 133 4.17 -9.78 -4.51
CA ILE A 133 4.58 -9.73 -3.10
C ILE A 133 6.11 -9.78 -3.02
N ALA A 134 6.69 -8.79 -2.35
CA ALA A 134 8.10 -8.80 -1.99
C ALA A 134 8.24 -8.53 -0.49
N LYS A 135 9.33 -9.04 0.12
CA LYS A 135 9.73 -8.57 1.44
C LYS A 135 9.95 -7.06 1.37
N TRP A 136 9.42 -6.35 2.35
CA TRP A 136 9.81 -4.98 2.58
C TRP A 136 11.18 -5.04 3.24
N ASN A 137 12.22 -5.05 2.39
CA ASN A 137 13.60 -5.23 2.81
C ASN A 137 13.93 -4.31 3.97
N ASP A 138 14.62 -4.88 4.96
CA ASP A 138 15.30 -4.12 5.98
C ASP A 138 16.33 -3.24 5.26
N ILE A 139 16.26 -1.94 5.48
CA ILE A 139 17.35 -1.06 5.07
C ILE A 139 18.48 -1.39 6.01
N ASP A 140 19.58 -1.90 5.46
CA ASP A 140 20.81 -2.10 6.23
C ASP A 140 21.20 -0.72 6.79
N GLY A 141 21.22 -0.61 8.12
CA GLY A 141 21.38 0.66 8.83
C GLY A 141 22.74 1.32 8.62
N GLY A 142 23.62 0.69 7.85
CA GLY A 142 25.05 0.95 7.81
C GLY A 142 25.73 0.46 9.08
N GLU A 143 27.05 0.27 9.02
CA GLU A 143 27.86 0.16 10.24
C GLU A 143 27.82 1.51 10.96
N VAL A 144 27.19 1.54 12.12
CA VAL A 144 27.30 2.65 13.07
C VAL A 144 27.99 2.10 14.30
N ASP A 145 29.28 2.40 14.42
CA ASP A 145 30.04 2.15 15.64
C ASP A 145 29.48 3.07 16.74
N ALA A 146 28.81 2.47 17.72
CA ALA A 146 28.46 3.13 18.96
C ALA A 146 29.64 3.02 19.92
N ASP A 147 30.72 3.75 19.64
CA ASP A 147 31.79 3.96 20.63
C ASP A 147 31.24 4.83 21.77
N LEU A 148 31.47 4.37 23.00
CA LEU A 148 30.91 4.89 24.26
C LEU A 148 31.93 5.74 25.01
#